data_AF-A0A266Q798-F1
#
_entry.id   AF-A0A266Q798-F1
#
_cell.length_a   1.000
_cell.length_b   1.000
_cell.length_c   1.000
_cell.angle_alpha   90.00
_cell.angle_beta   90.00
_cell.angle_gamma   90.00
#
_symmetry.space_group_name_H-M   'P 1'
#
loop_
_entity.id
_entity.type
_entity.pdbx_description
1 polymer ?
#
loop_
_entity_poly.entity_id
_entity_poly.type
_entity_poly.pdbx_seq_one_letter_code
_entity_poly.pdbx_strand_id
1 'polypeptide(L)'
;MTIAIDIESANLETRNKKGGGTYQVQEAFAHTTDNHGNPRRYPERINIFPPKDAQGNVIAYPPGSYILAPQSIKVNNGFLELGFPQLIPMSQATKTKA
;
A
#
# COMPACT_ATOMS: atom_id res chain seq x y z
N MET A 1 7.93 -12.84 6.56
CA MET A 1 8.37 -11.45 6.79
C MET A 1 7.34 -10.57 6.11
N THR A 2 6.79 -9.59 6.82
CA THR A 2 5.69 -8.78 6.31
C THR A 2 6.06 -7.31 6.43
N ILE A 3 5.97 -6.56 5.34
CA ILE A 3 6.22 -5.13 5.34
C ILE A 3 5.02 -4.46 6.02
N ALA A 4 5.27 -3.80 7.16
CA ALA A 4 4.28 -2.96 7.82
C ALA A 4 4.17 -1.62 7.09
N ILE A 5 2.94 -1.13 6.95
CA ILE A 5 2.62 0.14 6.31
C ILE A 5 1.68 0.89 7.24
N ASP A 6 2.10 2.06 7.69
CA ASP A 6 1.28 2.94 8.51
C ASP A 6 0.63 4.02 7.67
N ILE A 7 -0.62 4.33 7.99
CA ILE A 7 -1.39 5.42 7.40
C ILE A 7 -1.80 6.35 8.54
N GLU A 8 -1.40 7.60 8.46
CA GLU A 8 -1.67 8.60 9.50
C GLU A 8 -2.96 9.39 9.23
N SER A 9 -3.39 9.47 7.96
CA SER A 9 -4.54 10.27 7.54
C SER A 9 -5.30 9.62 6.39
N ALA A 10 -6.62 9.81 6.35
CA ALA A 10 -7.51 9.41 5.25
C ALA A 10 -7.53 10.43 4.08
N ASN A 11 -6.65 11.42 4.09
CA ASN A 11 -6.62 12.45 3.07
C ASN A 11 -6.18 11.89 1.71
N LEU A 12 -6.93 12.23 0.66
CA LEU A 12 -6.60 11.91 -0.72
C LEU A 12 -5.98 13.14 -1.41
N GLU A 13 -4.86 12.93 -2.08
CA GLU A 13 -4.22 13.93 -2.93
C GLU A 13 -4.60 13.66 -4.39
N THR A 14 -5.21 14.64 -5.06
CA THR A 14 -5.49 14.57 -6.50
C THR A 14 -4.28 15.05 -7.29
N ARG A 15 -3.77 14.21 -8.20
CA ARG A 15 -2.65 14.50 -9.10
C ARG A 15 -3.08 14.43 -10.56
N ASN A 16 -2.36 15.14 -11.43
CA ASN A 16 -2.60 15.17 -12.87
C ASN A 16 -1.84 14.05 -13.59
N LYS A 17 -2.48 13.41 -14.56
CA LYS A 17 -1.83 12.46 -15.48
C LYS A 17 -1.14 13.21 -16.60
N LYS A 18 0.01 12.70 -17.05
CA LYS A 18 0.75 13.28 -18.18
C LYS A 18 -0.09 13.34 -19.47
N GLY A 19 -0.97 12.36 -19.70
CA GLY A 19 -1.83 12.28 -20.88
C GLY A 19 -3.21 12.95 -20.74
N GLY A 20 -3.43 13.73 -19.68
CA GLY A 20 -4.73 14.32 -19.36
C GLY A 20 -5.56 13.49 -18.38
N GLY A 21 -6.41 14.18 -17.62
CA GLY A 21 -7.19 13.63 -16.50
C GLY A 21 -6.41 13.56 -15.19
N THR A 22 -7.07 13.05 -14.15
CA THR A 22 -6.53 13.02 -12.78
C THR A 22 -6.54 11.60 -12.18
N TYR A 23 -5.78 11.44 -11.10
CA TYR A 23 -5.82 10.27 -10.23
C TYR A 23 -5.64 10.72 -8.77
N GLN A 24 -6.04 9.88 -7.83
CA GLN A 24 -5.87 10.15 -6.41
C GLN A 24 -4.86 9.18 -5.80
N VAL A 25 -4.05 9.69 -4.90
CA VAL A 25 -3.12 8.91 -4.08
C VAL A 25 -3.34 9.24 -2.61
N GLN A 26 -2.85 8.36 -1.76
CA GLN A 26 -2.83 8.55 -0.31
C GLN A 26 -1.40 8.39 0.19
N GLU A 27 -1.02 9.22 1.15
CA GLU A 27 0.26 9.12 1.84
C GLU A 27 0.27 7.93 2.82
N ALA A 28 1.40 7.23 2.86
CA ALA A 28 1.64 6.17 3.82
C ALA A 28 3.14 6.07 4.16
N PHE A 29 3.48 5.28 5.18
CA PHE A 29 4.83 5.10 5.69
C PHE A 29 5.18 3.62 5.73
N ALA A 30 6.13 3.20 4.90
CA ALA A 30 6.53 1.79 4.80
C ALA A 30 7.75 1.49 5.68
N HIS A 31 7.65 0.45 6.51
CA HIS A 31 8.75 -0.07 7.31
C HIS A 31 9.58 -1.04 6.48
N THR A 32 10.59 -0.52 5.80
CA THR A 32 11.45 -1.26 4.87
C THR A 32 12.73 -1.75 5.55
N THR A 33 13.47 -2.59 4.82
CA THR A 33 14.81 -3.02 5.19
C THR A 33 15.83 -2.60 4.13
N ASP A 34 17.12 -2.59 4.49
CA ASP A 34 18.21 -2.49 3.53
C ASP A 34 18.39 -3.78 2.71
N ASN A 35 19.38 -3.78 1.81
CA ASN A 35 19.71 -4.92 0.95
C ASN A 35 20.25 -6.15 1.72
N HIS A 36 20.63 -5.97 3.00
CA HIS A 36 21.07 -7.03 3.89
C HIS A 36 19.94 -7.52 4.82
N GLY A 37 18.73 -6.96 4.68
CA GLY A 37 17.57 -7.31 5.50
C GLY A 37 17.51 -6.59 6.85
N ASN A 38 18.38 -5.61 7.14
CA ASN A 38 18.31 -4.84 8.37
C ASN A 38 17.20 -3.79 8.29
N PRO A 39 16.36 -3.63 9.32
CA PRO A 39 15.35 -2.57 9.35
C PRO A 39 15.96 -1.19 9.19
N ARG A 40 15.33 -0.33 8.38
CA ARG A 40 15.67 1.10 8.38
C ARG A 40 15.24 1.72 9.71
N ARG A 41 16.01 2.72 10.17
CA ARG A 41 15.75 3.42 11.44
C ARG A 41 14.38 4.13 11.47
N TYR A 42 13.95 4.66 10.32
CA TYR A 42 12.70 5.37 10.17
C TYR A 42 11.94 4.80 8.98
N PRO A 43 10.59 4.79 9.03
CA PRO A 43 9.80 4.36 7.89
C PRO A 43 9.96 5.35 6.72
N GLU A 44 9.83 4.83 5.51
CA GLU A 44 9.96 5.62 4.30
C GLU A 44 8.58 6.09 3.82
N ARG A 45 8.46 7.39 3.54
CA ARG A 45 7.24 7.98 2.98
C ARG A 45 6.99 7.42 1.58
N ILE A 46 5.78 6.93 1.35
CA ILE A 46 5.32 6.44 0.06
C ILE A 46 3.96 7.06 -0.31
N ASN A 47 3.62 6.98 -1.59
CA ASN A 47 2.26 7.24 -2.06
C ASN A 47 1.66 5.93 -2.57
N ILE A 48 0.45 5.62 -2.12
CA ILE A 48 -0.29 4.45 -2.58
C ILE A 48 -1.51 4.87 -3.40
N PHE A 49 -1.97 3.97 -4.27
CA PHE A 49 -3.24 4.12 -4.96
C PHE A 49 -4.31 3.38 -4.14
N PRO A 50 -5.24 4.10 -3.48
CA PRO A 50 -6.29 3.45 -2.70
C PRO A 50 -7.25 2.68 -3.61
N PRO A 51 -7.97 1.67 -3.06
CA PRO A 51 -8.93 0.89 -3.83
C PRO A 51 -10.09 1.77 -4.32
N LYS A 52 -10.84 1.24 -5.29
CA LYS A 52 -12.06 1.86 -5.77
C LYS A 52 -13.27 1.02 -5.39
N ASP A 53 -14.40 1.66 -5.13
CA ASP A 53 -15.69 0.99 -5.00
C ASP A 53 -16.20 0.48 -6.36
N ALA A 54 -17.35 -0.21 -6.34
CA ALA A 54 -18.00 -0.73 -7.54
C ALA A 54 -18.46 0.37 -8.51
N GLN A 55 -18.60 1.60 -8.02
CA GLN A 55 -18.97 2.79 -8.80
C GLN A 55 -17.74 3.53 -9.35
N GLY A 56 -16.53 3.08 -9.01
CA GLY A 56 -15.26 3.65 -9.45
C GLY A 56 -14.73 4.81 -8.59
N ASN A 57 -15.37 5.12 -7.47
CA ASN A 57 -14.89 6.15 -6.53
C ASN A 57 -13.73 5.62 -5.71
N VAL A 58 -12.72 6.45 -5.47
CA VAL A 58 -11.55 6.08 -4.66
C VAL A 58 -11.93 6.06 -3.17
N ILE A 59 -11.64 4.96 -2.50
CA ILE A 59 -11.88 4.77 -1.06
C ILE A 59 -10.54 4.92 -0.34
N ALA A 60 -10.39 5.97 0.45
CA ALA A 60 -9.22 6.14 1.31
C ALA A 60 -9.16 5.02 2.35
N TYR A 61 -7.95 4.55 2.65
CA TYR A 61 -7.73 3.73 3.82
C TYR A 61 -7.89 4.58 5.09
N PRO A 62 -8.57 4.09 6.12
CA PRO A 62 -8.55 4.73 7.43
C PRO A 62 -7.13 4.81 8.02
N PRO A 63 -6.85 5.74 8.94
CA PRO A 63 -5.60 5.73 9.69
C PRO A 63 -5.42 4.41 10.47
N GLY A 64 -4.20 3.89 10.48
CA GLY A 64 -3.86 2.65 11.18
C GLY A 64 -2.67 1.92 10.59
N SER A 65 -2.36 0.76 11.17
CA SER A 65 -1.27 -0.11 10.73
C SER A 65 -1.78 -1.25 9.86
N TYR A 66 -1.14 -1.42 8.71
CA TYR A 66 -1.50 -2.34 7.66
C TYR A 66 -0.33 -3.21 7.27
N ILE A 67 -0.66 -4.25 6.50
CA ILE A 67 0.31 -5.04 5.76
C ILE A 67 -0.11 -5.15 4.30
N LEU A 68 0.85 -5.52 3.43
CA LEU A 68 0.53 -5.88 2.05
C LEU A 68 -0.40 -7.11 2.02
N ALA A 69 -1.51 -6.96 1.29
CA ALA A 69 -2.42 -8.03 0.98
C ALA A 69 -1.82 -8.93 -0.11
N PRO A 70 -2.09 -10.25 -0.11
CA PRO A 70 -1.47 -11.20 -1.07
C PRO A 70 -1.66 -10.83 -2.55
N GLN A 71 -2.81 -10.25 -2.90
CA GLN A 71 -3.12 -9.79 -4.27
C GLN A 71 -2.24 -8.63 -4.75
N SER A 72 -1.42 -8.04 -3.88
CA SER A 72 -0.41 -7.06 -4.27
C SER A 72 0.74 -7.68 -5.08
N ILE A 73 0.94 -8.99 -4.96
CA ILE A 73 2.01 -9.71 -5.65
C ILE A 73 1.44 -10.30 -6.95
N LYS A 74 2.18 -10.12 -8.05
CA LYS A 74 1.83 -10.67 -9.36
C LYS A 74 3.04 -11.36 -9.99
N VAL A 75 2.78 -12.24 -10.95
CA VAL A 75 3.81 -12.78 -11.84
C VAL A 75 3.68 -12.07 -13.19
N ASN A 76 4.79 -11.54 -13.69
CA ASN A 76 4.85 -10.85 -14.97
C ASN A 76 6.09 -11.34 -15.74
N ASN A 77 5.88 -11.93 -16.92
CA ASN A 77 6.95 -12.51 -17.76
C ASN A 77 7.90 -13.46 -17.00
N GLY A 78 7.37 -14.27 -16.08
CA GLY A 78 8.17 -15.21 -15.28
C GLY A 78 8.87 -14.61 -14.07
N PHE A 79 8.72 -13.31 -13.83
CA PHE A 79 9.26 -12.62 -12.65
C PHE A 79 8.18 -12.35 -11.61
N LEU A 80 8.52 -12.51 -10.33
CA LEU A 80 7.68 -12.07 -9.23
C LEU A 80 7.84 -10.56 -9.05
N GLU A 81 6.74 -9.83 -9.08
CA GLU A 81 6.73 -8.38 -8.99
C GLU A 81 5.67 -7.90 -8.01
N LEU A 82 5.91 -6.72 -7.43
CA LEU A 82 4.87 -5.96 -6.75
C LEU A 82 4.01 -5.23 -7.80
N GLY A 83 2.71 -5.49 -7.78
CA GLY A 83 1.71 -4.72 -8.52
C GLY A 83 1.38 -3.40 -7.81
N PHE A 84 0.11 -3.01 -7.83
CA PHE A 84 -0.35 -1.93 -6.96
C PHE A 84 -0.47 -2.45 -5.52
N PRO A 85 0.15 -1.79 -4.52
CA PRO A 85 -0.04 -2.16 -3.12
C PRO A 85 -1.51 -2.16 -2.75
N GLN A 86 -2.00 -3.28 -2.25
CA GLN A 86 -3.31 -3.41 -1.60
C GLN A 86 -3.06 -3.75 -0.15
N LEU A 87 -3.85 -3.19 0.76
CA LEU A 87 -3.58 -3.26 2.19
C LEU A 87 -4.69 -4.00 2.93
N ILE A 88 -4.30 -4.81 3.91
CA ILE A 88 -5.20 -5.36 4.91
C ILE A 88 -4.75 -4.90 6.30
N PRO A 89 -5.69 -4.63 7.24
CA PRO A 89 -5.34 -4.27 8.59
C PRO A 89 -4.43 -5.33 9.22
N MET A 90 -3.37 -4.89 9.92
CA MET A 90 -2.42 -5.80 10.55
C MET A 90 -3.10 -6.75 11.55
N SER A 91 -4.19 -6.30 12.19
CA SER A 91 -5.02 -7.12 13.09
C SER A 91 -5.71 -8.31 12.41
N GLN A 92 -6.00 -8.23 11.11
CA GLN A 92 -6.61 -9.32 10.33
C GLN A 92 -5.57 -10.34 9.90
N ALA A 93 -4.33 -9.93 9.64
CA ALA A 93 -3.23 -10.81 9.27
C ALA A 93 -2.95 -11.90 10.30
N THR A 94 -3.15 -11.58 11.58
CA THR A 94 -2.93 -12.51 12.70
C THR A 94 -4.06 -13.53 12.86
N LYS A 95 -5.28 -13.22 12.38
CA LYS A 95 -6.46 -14.10 12.52
C LYS A 95 -6.50 -15.24 11.52
N THR A 96 -5.81 -15.13 10.37
CA THR A 96 -5.79 -16.17 9.33
C THR A 96 -4.88 -17.37 9.68
N LYS A 97 -4.29 -17.39 10.88
CA LYS A 97 -3.46 -18.50 11.40
C LYS A 97 -4.08 -19.28 12.56
N ALA A 98 -5.37 -19.06 12.87
CA ALA A 98 -6.11 -19.79 13.90
C ALA A 98 -7.01 -20.87 13.29
#